data_AF-A0A2N1N0I9-F1
#
_entry.id   AF-A0A2N1N0I9-F1
#
_cell.length_a   1.000
_cell.length_b   1.000
_cell.length_c   1.000
_cell.angle_alpha   90.00
_cell.angle_beta   90.00
_cell.angle_gamma   90.00
#
_symmetry.space_group_name_H-M   'P 1'
#
loop_
_entity.id
_entity.type
_entity.pdbx_description
1 polymer ?
#
loop_
_entity_poly.entity_id
_entity_poly.type
_entity_poly.pdbx_seq_one_letter_code
_entity_poly.pdbx_strand_id
1 'polypeptide(L)'
;MLQILEPLNFCRAIIFVIFGIILLSDLIILSIGVHNDLPTVTHGYSEMAEFPAPIVGIQLKNNFTITCYFQLFDYYDDHSNCSEYLTQPTFNEESGQWTGKFSPINNLAFPRKQTPYRLKRILFKFNVPNDVYIYGDIPAFTINMFDSTNQTLAQDMYKALVNDQYYFDSSPLSASIFRTNRYFLGRNYIYHVRMTRKTTRTIIGSIKDDFGFPPTRKTLTYITAFVYLTTRNASWYADAASGFMLDPSSFLLEDQTEQRNKNALSVISNVLAIGGALLTFYAILFGVSSIKPWGIIHKYVFNKKTKETFNDRLTQDSTSLNLKYDNLELDDLKEFLKHYVVDISLLEDNEKLCCC
;
A
#
# COMPACT_ATOMS: atom_id res chain seq x y z
N MET A 1 16.84 41.01 43.78
CA MET A 1 16.91 39.57 43.44
C MET A 1 15.64 39.05 42.72
N LEU A 2 14.41 39.51 43.06
CA LEU A 2 13.17 39.13 42.33
C LEU A 2 13.18 39.47 40.82
N GLN A 3 13.83 40.55 40.40
CA GLN A 3 13.82 41.04 39.01
C GLN A 3 14.48 40.13 37.96
N ILE A 4 15.25 39.11 38.35
CA ILE A 4 15.97 38.22 37.41
C ILE A 4 15.28 36.86 37.28
N LEU A 5 14.46 36.46 38.26
CA LEU A 5 13.71 35.21 38.24
C LEU A 5 12.51 35.27 37.26
N GLU A 6 11.82 36.41 37.21
CA GLU A 6 10.71 36.66 36.29
C GLU A 6 11.09 36.51 34.80
N PRO A 7 12.14 37.16 34.27
CA PRO A 7 12.48 37.07 32.85
C PRO A 7 12.95 35.66 32.44
N LEU A 8 13.61 34.91 33.32
CA LEU A 8 14.02 33.53 33.05
C LEU A 8 12.82 32.58 32.99
N ASN A 9 11.88 32.69 33.95
CA ASN A 9 10.65 31.91 33.96
C ASN A 9 9.76 32.26 32.75
N PHE A 10 9.74 33.53 32.35
CA PHE A 10 9.07 34.00 31.14
C PHE A 10 9.69 33.38 29.85
N CYS A 11 11.02 33.35 29.74
CA CYS A 11 11.71 32.68 28.62
C CYS A 11 11.43 31.17 28.58
N ARG A 12 11.40 30.50 29.74
CA ARG A 12 11.04 29.07 29.82
C ARG A 12 9.60 28.84 29.34
N ALA A 13 8.66 29.69 29.75
CA ALA A 13 7.27 29.60 29.32
C ALA A 13 7.11 29.79 27.81
N ILE A 14 7.79 30.77 27.21
CA ILE A 14 7.78 30.98 25.76
C ILE A 14 8.30 29.74 25.01
N ILE A 15 9.42 29.17 25.45
CA ILE A 15 9.98 27.98 24.79
C ILE A 15 9.05 26.77 24.92
N PHE A 16 8.41 26.58 26.07
CA PHE A 16 7.39 25.53 26.22
C PHE A 16 6.21 25.73 25.27
N VAL A 17 5.73 26.96 25.10
CA VAL A 17 4.65 27.27 24.15
C VAL A 17 5.09 26.99 22.71
N ILE A 18 6.29 27.39 22.32
CA ILE A 18 6.84 27.11 20.98
C ILE A 18 6.95 25.61 20.74
N PHE A 19 7.46 24.85 21.71
CA PHE A 19 7.57 23.38 21.60
C PHE A 19 6.19 22.72 21.52
N GLY A 20 5.21 23.22 22.29
CA GLY A 20 3.83 22.76 22.20
C GLY A 20 3.22 23.00 20.81
N ILE A 21 3.45 24.16 20.21
CA ILE A 21 2.99 24.48 18.85
C ILE A 21 3.65 23.55 17.81
N ILE A 22 4.96 23.31 17.93
CA ILE A 22 5.69 22.40 17.03
C ILE A 22 5.10 20.99 17.09
N LEU A 23 4.92 20.44 18.30
CA LEU A 23 4.36 19.09 18.49
C LEU A 23 2.92 18.98 17.99
N LEU A 24 2.09 20.00 18.25
CA LEU A 24 0.71 20.01 17.78
C LEU A 24 0.65 20.08 16.24
N SER A 25 1.49 20.91 15.64
CA SER A 25 1.56 21.05 14.18
C SER A 25 2.01 19.75 13.52
N ASP A 26 3.04 19.10 14.08
CA ASP A 26 3.54 17.82 13.59
C ASP A 26 2.49 16.70 13.72
N LEU A 27 1.80 16.62 14.86
CA LEU A 27 0.71 15.68 15.08
C LEU A 27 -0.40 15.84 14.03
N ILE A 28 -0.80 17.09 13.73
CA ILE A 28 -1.83 17.38 12.72
C ILE A 28 -1.37 16.93 11.33
N ILE A 29 -0.16 17.32 10.92
CA ILE A 29 0.39 16.99 9.59
C ILE A 29 0.50 15.48 9.40
N LEU A 30 1.04 14.77 10.40
CA LEU A 30 1.20 13.33 10.34
C LEU A 30 -0.14 12.59 10.37
N SER A 31 -1.13 13.07 11.13
CA SER A 31 -2.48 12.49 11.17
C SER A 31 -3.21 12.63 9.83
N ILE A 32 -3.11 13.81 9.18
CA ILE A 32 -3.60 14.01 7.81
C ILE A 32 -2.88 13.05 6.85
N GLY A 33 -1.57 12.86 7.05
CA GLY A 33 -0.76 11.93 6.26
C GLY A 33 -1.20 10.47 6.36
N VAL A 34 -1.68 10.00 7.52
CA VAL A 34 -2.24 8.65 7.70
C VAL A 34 -3.64 8.55 7.10
N HIS A 35 -4.49 9.57 7.30
CA HIS A 35 -5.85 9.57 6.78
C HIS A 35 -5.88 9.50 5.25
N ASN A 36 -4.95 10.22 4.61
CA ASN A 36 -4.80 10.26 3.16
C ASN A 36 -3.81 9.21 2.61
N ASP A 37 -3.37 8.24 3.43
CA ASP A 37 -2.43 7.21 2.96
C ASP A 37 -3.12 6.30 1.95
N LEU A 38 -2.64 6.32 0.72
CA LEU A 38 -3.04 5.38 -0.31
C LEU A 38 -2.17 4.12 -0.17
N PRO A 39 -2.77 2.92 -0.11
CA PRO A 39 -2.00 1.69 -0.01
C PRO A 39 -1.11 1.54 -1.25
N THR A 40 0.13 1.14 -1.03
CA THR A 40 1.04 0.78 -2.11
C THR A 40 0.89 -0.69 -2.45
N VAL A 41 1.10 -1.02 -3.71
CA VAL A 41 1.06 -2.40 -4.19
C VAL A 41 2.48 -2.93 -4.29
N THR A 42 2.73 -4.02 -3.59
CA THR A 42 3.97 -4.78 -3.69
C THR A 42 3.78 -5.97 -4.62
N HIS A 43 4.72 -6.17 -5.54
CA HIS A 43 4.69 -7.26 -6.51
C HIS A 43 5.66 -8.37 -6.09
N GLY A 44 5.16 -9.59 -6.04
CA GLY A 44 5.93 -10.81 -5.91
C GLY A 44 5.70 -11.73 -7.10
N TYR A 45 6.62 -12.65 -7.32
CA TYR A 45 6.49 -13.69 -8.34
C TYR A 45 6.73 -15.05 -7.70
N SER A 46 5.79 -15.96 -7.88
CA SER A 46 5.90 -17.35 -7.47
C SER A 46 5.74 -18.27 -8.67
N GLU A 47 6.36 -19.45 -8.63
CA GLU A 47 6.26 -20.41 -9.72
C GLU A 47 5.06 -21.34 -9.53
N MET A 48 4.29 -21.54 -10.60
CA MET A 48 3.18 -22.50 -10.63
C MET A 48 3.65 -23.85 -11.19
N ALA A 49 3.23 -24.94 -10.56
CA ALA A 49 3.44 -26.28 -11.10
C ALA A 49 2.56 -26.53 -12.34
N GLU A 50 1.32 -26.04 -12.29
CA GLU A 50 0.32 -26.16 -13.35
C GLU A 50 -0.50 -24.87 -13.45
N PHE A 51 -0.93 -24.53 -14.65
CA PHE A 51 -1.79 -23.40 -14.95
C PHE A 51 -3.20 -23.93 -15.24
N PRO A 52 -4.22 -23.62 -14.42
CA PRO A 52 -5.58 -24.13 -14.66
C PRO A 52 -6.13 -23.59 -15.98
N ALA A 53 -6.74 -24.44 -16.80
CA ALA A 53 -7.38 -23.98 -18.02
C ALA A 53 -8.53 -23.01 -17.65
N PRO A 54 -8.75 -21.94 -18.43
CA PRO A 54 -9.80 -20.98 -18.11
C PRO A 54 -11.18 -21.51 -18.50
N ILE A 55 -12.21 -20.91 -17.92
CA ILE A 55 -13.55 -20.96 -18.51
C ILE A 55 -13.59 -19.92 -19.63
N VAL A 56 -14.10 -20.29 -20.80
CA VAL A 56 -14.23 -19.36 -21.93
C VAL A 56 -15.68 -19.29 -22.36
N GLY A 57 -16.26 -18.09 -22.33
CA GLY A 57 -17.54 -17.80 -22.97
C GLY A 57 -17.31 -17.25 -24.38
N ILE A 58 -18.08 -17.73 -25.35
CA ILE A 58 -17.94 -17.36 -26.76
C ILE A 58 -19.33 -16.98 -27.29
N GLN A 59 -19.44 -15.81 -27.91
CA GLN A 59 -20.72 -15.30 -28.42
C GLN A 59 -20.62 -14.79 -29.86
N LEU A 60 -21.72 -14.95 -30.59
CA LEU A 60 -21.92 -14.38 -31.91
C LEU A 60 -23.42 -14.14 -32.14
N LYS A 61 -23.80 -13.10 -32.87
CA LYS A 61 -25.19 -12.87 -33.28
C LYS A 61 -25.75 -13.96 -34.21
N ASN A 62 -24.90 -14.49 -35.10
CA ASN A 62 -25.27 -15.58 -36.00
C ASN A 62 -25.11 -16.94 -35.31
N ASN A 63 -25.86 -17.93 -35.79
CA ASN A 63 -25.64 -19.33 -35.42
C ASN A 63 -24.21 -19.73 -35.80
N PHE A 64 -23.54 -20.47 -34.92
CA PHE A 64 -22.21 -21.00 -35.16
C PHE A 64 -22.01 -22.29 -34.37
N THR A 65 -21.00 -23.07 -34.77
CA THR A 65 -20.56 -24.26 -34.06
C THR A 65 -19.12 -24.08 -33.62
N ILE A 66 -18.76 -24.70 -32.50
CA ILE A 66 -17.41 -24.68 -31.95
C ILE A 66 -16.80 -26.07 -32.09
N THR A 67 -15.60 -26.15 -32.63
CA THR A 67 -14.76 -27.35 -32.62
C THR A 67 -13.54 -27.08 -31.75
N CYS A 68 -13.15 -28.05 -30.93
CA CYS A 68 -12.07 -27.93 -29.96
C CYS A 68 -11.11 -29.11 -30.08
N TYR A 69 -9.80 -28.86 -30.13
CA TYR A 69 -8.78 -29.89 -29.95
C TYR A 69 -7.70 -29.49 -28.95
N PHE A 70 -7.15 -30.48 -28.26
CA PHE A 70 -5.89 -30.31 -27.53
C PHE A 70 -4.72 -30.57 -28.45
N GLN A 71 -3.75 -29.67 -28.42
CA GLN A 71 -2.43 -29.89 -28.93
C GLN A 71 -1.54 -30.34 -27.77
N LEU A 72 -0.92 -31.50 -27.90
CA LEU A 72 -0.03 -32.07 -26.91
C LEU A 72 1.44 -31.73 -27.20
N PHE A 73 2.32 -31.84 -26.21
CA PHE A 73 3.77 -31.73 -26.43
C PHE A 73 4.29 -32.90 -27.28
N ASP A 74 5.26 -32.59 -28.16
CA ASP A 74 5.97 -33.50 -29.09
C ASP A 74 5.12 -34.22 -30.15
N TYR A 75 3.84 -33.86 -30.28
CA TYR A 75 2.96 -34.37 -31.32
C TYR A 75 2.26 -33.21 -32.03
N TYR A 76 2.70 -32.90 -33.25
CA TYR A 76 2.17 -31.77 -34.01
C TYR A 76 0.83 -32.09 -34.70
N ASP A 77 0.51 -33.38 -34.89
CA ASP A 77 -0.66 -33.84 -35.67
C ASP A 77 -1.69 -34.66 -34.89
N ASP A 78 -1.42 -35.08 -33.64
CA ASP A 78 -2.41 -35.80 -32.83
C ASP A 78 -3.22 -34.81 -32.01
N HIS A 79 -4.45 -34.63 -32.47
CA HIS A 79 -5.43 -33.71 -31.94
C HIS A 79 -6.45 -34.51 -31.15
N SER A 80 -6.29 -34.60 -29.83
CA SER A 80 -7.32 -35.22 -28.99
C SER A 80 -8.49 -34.25 -28.84
N ASN A 81 -9.71 -34.73 -29.12
CA ASN A 81 -10.93 -33.91 -29.08
C ASN A 81 -11.20 -33.40 -27.66
N CYS A 82 -11.54 -32.11 -27.52
CA CYS A 82 -11.95 -31.51 -26.25
C CYS A 82 -13.45 -31.19 -26.16
N SER A 83 -14.27 -31.90 -26.94
CA SER A 83 -15.73 -31.76 -26.95
C SER A 83 -16.38 -32.04 -25.59
N GLU A 84 -15.78 -32.86 -24.73
CA GLU A 84 -16.30 -33.13 -23.38
C GLU A 84 -16.34 -31.87 -22.49
N TYR A 85 -15.49 -30.89 -22.78
CA TYR A 85 -15.42 -29.62 -22.05
C TYR A 85 -16.23 -28.51 -22.71
N LEU A 86 -16.90 -28.81 -23.82
CA LEU A 86 -17.50 -27.82 -24.70
C LEU A 86 -19.03 -27.93 -24.69
N THR A 87 -19.69 -26.82 -24.38
CA THR A 87 -21.12 -26.63 -24.61
C THR A 87 -21.30 -25.86 -25.91
N GLN A 88 -21.99 -26.49 -26.87
CA GLN A 88 -22.26 -25.86 -28.16
C GLN A 88 -23.13 -24.60 -28.00
N PRO A 89 -23.01 -23.62 -28.91
CA PRO A 89 -23.77 -22.38 -28.80
C PRO A 89 -25.28 -22.60 -28.85
N THR A 90 -26.00 -21.98 -27.93
CA THR A 90 -27.47 -21.92 -27.93
C THR A 90 -27.93 -20.48 -28.08
N PHE A 91 -29.01 -20.26 -28.82
CA PHE A 91 -29.60 -18.94 -28.97
C PHE A 91 -30.22 -18.48 -27.65
N ASN A 92 -29.87 -17.29 -27.20
CA ASN A 92 -30.52 -16.61 -26.09
C ASN A 92 -31.44 -15.51 -26.66
N GLU A 93 -32.74 -15.63 -26.41
CA GLU A 93 -33.75 -14.66 -26.87
C GLU A 93 -33.58 -13.29 -26.21
N GLU A 94 -33.12 -13.23 -24.96
CA GLU A 94 -32.97 -11.98 -24.21
C GLU A 94 -31.82 -11.12 -24.75
N SER A 95 -30.68 -11.75 -25.07
CA SER A 95 -29.52 -11.05 -25.61
C SER A 95 -29.47 -11.02 -27.14
N GLY A 96 -30.27 -11.85 -27.82
CA GLY A 96 -30.24 -12.00 -29.27
C GLY A 96 -28.93 -12.61 -29.79
N GLN A 97 -28.18 -13.32 -28.94
CA GLN A 97 -26.87 -13.90 -29.28
C GLN A 97 -26.84 -15.40 -29.07
N TRP A 98 -26.11 -16.10 -29.93
CA TRP A 98 -25.71 -17.48 -29.71
C TRP A 98 -24.53 -17.50 -28.76
N THR A 99 -24.62 -18.25 -27.66
CA THR A 99 -23.56 -18.32 -26.66
C THR A 99 -23.12 -19.75 -26.41
N GLY A 100 -21.83 -20.03 -26.63
CA GLY A 100 -21.17 -21.28 -26.29
C GLY A 100 -20.23 -21.13 -25.11
N LYS A 101 -19.82 -22.26 -24.53
CA LYS A 101 -18.96 -22.29 -23.34
C LYS A 101 -17.92 -23.40 -23.44
N PHE A 102 -16.67 -23.06 -23.13
CA PHE A 102 -15.67 -24.03 -22.74
C PHE A 102 -15.52 -24.01 -21.23
N SER A 103 -15.67 -25.16 -20.59
CA SER A 103 -15.60 -25.32 -19.15
C SER A 103 -14.71 -26.51 -18.82
N PRO A 104 -13.53 -26.31 -18.20
CA PRO A 104 -12.64 -27.38 -17.81
C PRO A 104 -13.20 -28.12 -16.59
N ILE A 105 -14.10 -29.07 -16.85
CA ILE A 105 -14.54 -30.07 -15.88
C ILE A 105 -13.29 -30.88 -15.42
N ASN A 106 -13.27 -31.42 -14.20
CA ASN A 106 -12.15 -32.25 -13.69
C ASN A 106 -10.76 -31.58 -13.59
N ASN A 107 -10.69 -30.26 -13.37
CA ASN A 107 -9.42 -29.54 -13.12
C ASN A 107 -8.38 -29.65 -14.25
N LEU A 108 -8.82 -29.62 -15.52
CA LEU A 108 -7.91 -29.55 -16.66
C LEU A 108 -6.91 -28.37 -16.49
N ALA A 109 -5.62 -28.67 -16.62
CA ALA A 109 -4.55 -27.69 -16.45
C ALA A 109 -3.41 -27.92 -17.45
N PHE A 110 -2.72 -26.84 -17.79
CA PHE A 110 -1.46 -26.88 -18.52
C PHE A 110 -0.33 -27.18 -17.53
N PRO A 111 0.46 -28.24 -17.72
CA PRO A 111 1.59 -28.51 -16.83
C PRO A 111 2.81 -27.67 -17.22
N ARG A 112 3.56 -27.22 -16.22
CA ARG A 112 4.83 -26.51 -16.44
C ARG A 112 5.88 -27.43 -17.05
N LYS A 113 5.97 -28.67 -16.57
CA LYS A 113 6.89 -29.67 -17.12
C LYS A 113 6.34 -30.19 -18.45
N GLN A 114 6.94 -29.69 -19.52
CA GLN A 114 6.61 -30.01 -20.90
C GLN A 114 7.13 -31.41 -21.26
N THR A 115 6.46 -32.43 -20.73
CA THR A 115 6.71 -33.83 -21.06
C THR A 115 5.79 -34.27 -22.21
N PRO A 116 6.16 -35.29 -23.00
CA PRO A 116 5.30 -35.83 -24.06
C PRO A 116 3.90 -36.17 -23.54
N TYR A 117 2.89 -36.06 -24.41
CA TYR A 117 1.47 -36.35 -24.10
C TYR A 117 0.80 -35.42 -23.09
N ARG A 118 1.43 -34.29 -22.77
CA ARG A 118 0.83 -33.26 -21.91
C ARG A 118 0.22 -32.11 -22.70
N LEU A 119 -0.82 -31.51 -22.16
CA LEU A 119 -1.52 -30.37 -22.77
C LEU A 119 -0.55 -29.20 -22.97
N LYS A 120 -0.33 -28.83 -24.22
CA LYS A 120 0.45 -27.65 -24.61
C LYS A 120 -0.45 -26.47 -24.89
N ARG A 121 -1.53 -26.70 -25.62
CA ARG A 121 -2.43 -25.66 -26.13
C ARG A 121 -3.82 -26.23 -26.39
N ILE A 122 -4.83 -25.39 -26.26
CA ILE A 122 -6.20 -25.69 -26.67
C ILE A 122 -6.49 -24.89 -27.95
N LEU A 123 -6.99 -25.58 -28.97
CA LEU A 123 -7.31 -25.01 -30.28
C LEU A 123 -8.83 -24.93 -30.42
N PHE A 124 -9.35 -23.73 -30.70
CA PHE A 124 -10.75 -23.48 -30.96
C PHE A 124 -10.95 -23.04 -32.40
N LYS A 125 -11.91 -23.68 -33.08
CA LYS A 125 -12.32 -23.38 -34.46
C LYS A 125 -13.82 -23.11 -34.47
N PHE A 126 -14.20 -22.04 -35.16
CA PHE A 126 -15.58 -21.61 -35.29
C PHE A 126 -16.05 -21.78 -36.72
N ASN A 127 -17.20 -22.41 -36.90
CA ASN A 127 -17.86 -22.52 -38.21
C ASN A 127 -19.21 -21.82 -38.13
N VAL A 128 -19.46 -20.91 -39.07
CA VAL A 128 -20.72 -20.18 -39.19
C VAL A 128 -21.47 -20.76 -40.39
N PRO A 129 -22.60 -21.45 -40.21
CA PRO A 129 -23.42 -21.90 -41.34
C PRO A 129 -23.91 -20.69 -42.13
N ASN A 130 -23.77 -20.72 -43.45
CA ASN A 130 -24.17 -19.63 -44.35
C ASN A 130 -23.56 -18.27 -43.93
N ASP A 131 -22.23 -18.19 -43.96
CA ASP A 131 -21.44 -17.00 -43.61
C ASP A 131 -21.66 -15.84 -44.60
N VAL A 132 -22.87 -15.27 -44.61
CA VAL A 132 -23.22 -14.09 -45.40
C VAL A 132 -22.93 -12.86 -44.56
N TYR A 133 -21.93 -12.09 -45.00
CA TYR A 133 -21.58 -10.80 -44.41
C TYR A 133 -22.67 -9.79 -44.72
N ILE A 134 -23.46 -9.38 -43.71
CA ILE A 134 -24.41 -8.28 -43.86
C ILE A 134 -23.64 -6.97 -43.65
N TYR A 135 -23.61 -6.12 -44.67
CA TYR A 135 -22.91 -4.84 -44.63
C TYR A 135 -23.47 -3.96 -43.51
N GLY A 136 -22.62 -3.62 -42.52
CA GLY A 136 -22.98 -2.76 -41.37
C GLY A 136 -23.05 -3.46 -40.02
N ASP A 137 -23.03 -4.81 -39.97
CA ASP A 137 -22.87 -5.54 -38.71
C ASP A 137 -21.39 -5.89 -38.52
N ILE A 138 -20.80 -5.59 -37.36
CA ILE A 138 -19.42 -5.97 -37.06
C ILE A 138 -19.46 -7.47 -36.72
N PRO A 139 -19.07 -8.37 -37.64
CA PRO A 139 -19.24 -9.79 -37.43
C PRO A 139 -18.02 -10.25 -36.64
N ALA A 140 -18.01 -9.95 -35.35
CA ALA A 140 -16.94 -10.34 -34.45
C ALA A 140 -17.47 -11.34 -33.43
N PHE A 141 -16.72 -12.40 -33.21
CA PHE A 141 -16.94 -13.27 -32.05
C PHE A 141 -16.54 -12.50 -30.80
N THR A 142 -17.43 -12.44 -29.83
CA THR A 142 -17.05 -11.96 -28.50
C THR A 142 -16.54 -13.15 -27.71
N ILE A 143 -15.34 -13.04 -27.15
CA ILE A 143 -14.80 -14.03 -26.22
C ILE A 143 -14.55 -13.38 -24.86
N ASN A 144 -14.80 -14.10 -23.79
CA ASN A 144 -14.43 -13.69 -22.45
C ASN A 144 -13.84 -14.87 -21.68
N MET A 145 -12.79 -14.60 -20.91
CA MET A 145 -12.01 -15.63 -20.22
C MET A 145 -12.00 -15.41 -18.71
N PHE A 146 -12.29 -16.47 -17.97
CA PHE A 146 -12.41 -16.46 -16.53
C PHE A 146 -11.49 -17.52 -15.89
N ASP A 147 -10.89 -17.19 -14.75
CA ASP A 147 -10.12 -18.17 -13.97
C ASP A 147 -11.07 -19.25 -13.44
N SER A 148 -10.79 -20.52 -13.75
CA SER A 148 -11.65 -21.65 -13.36
C SER A 148 -11.53 -22.02 -11.88
N THR A 149 -10.52 -21.51 -11.17
CA THR A 149 -10.29 -21.82 -9.75
C THR A 149 -11.35 -21.19 -8.86
N ASN A 150 -11.81 -19.98 -9.20
CA ASN A 150 -12.91 -19.33 -8.50
C ASN A 150 -14.21 -19.55 -9.28
N GLN A 151 -14.77 -20.75 -9.14
CA GLN A 151 -15.93 -21.18 -9.94
C GLN A 151 -17.15 -20.27 -9.78
N THR A 152 -17.44 -19.80 -8.55
CA THR A 152 -18.59 -18.92 -8.30
C THR A 152 -18.46 -17.61 -9.07
N LEU A 153 -17.32 -16.93 -8.92
CA LEU A 153 -17.04 -15.69 -9.64
C LEU A 153 -17.08 -15.89 -11.16
N ALA A 154 -16.47 -16.96 -11.65
CA ALA A 154 -16.46 -17.28 -13.07
C ALA A 154 -17.86 -17.58 -13.63
N GLN A 155 -18.73 -18.26 -12.86
CA GLN A 155 -20.12 -18.49 -13.27
C GLN A 155 -20.93 -17.20 -13.29
N ASP A 156 -20.75 -16.31 -12.30
CA ASP A 156 -21.47 -15.04 -12.25
C ASP A 156 -21.05 -14.11 -13.41
N MET A 157 -19.75 -14.06 -13.72
CA MET A 157 -19.25 -13.37 -14.91
C MET A 157 -19.77 -14.00 -16.21
N TYR A 158 -19.81 -15.33 -16.29
CA TYR A 158 -20.37 -16.02 -17.47
C TYR A 158 -21.86 -15.72 -17.65
N LYS A 159 -22.66 -15.69 -16.58
CA LYS A 159 -24.08 -15.29 -16.65
C LYS A 159 -24.24 -13.85 -17.16
N ALA A 160 -23.42 -12.92 -16.67
CA ALA A 160 -23.44 -11.55 -17.16
C ALA A 160 -23.08 -11.46 -18.65
N LEU A 161 -22.12 -12.28 -19.12
CA LEU A 161 -21.83 -12.42 -20.54
C LEU A 161 -23.05 -12.92 -21.34
N VAL A 162 -23.67 -14.03 -20.91
CA VAL A 162 -24.83 -14.65 -21.59
C VAL A 162 -25.99 -13.67 -21.78
N ASN A 163 -26.23 -12.82 -20.78
CA ASN A 163 -27.30 -11.83 -20.78
C ASN A 163 -26.90 -10.51 -21.47
N ASP A 164 -25.68 -10.43 -22.01
CA ASP A 164 -25.05 -9.22 -22.58
C ASP A 164 -25.13 -8.00 -21.63
N GLN A 165 -24.96 -8.27 -20.34
CA GLN A 165 -25.01 -7.26 -19.29
C GLN A 165 -23.61 -6.82 -18.88
N TYR A 166 -23.52 -5.58 -18.38
CA TYR A 166 -22.34 -5.14 -17.65
C TYR A 166 -22.25 -5.91 -16.34
N TYR A 167 -21.11 -6.56 -16.12
CA TYR A 167 -20.80 -7.17 -14.84
C TYR A 167 -20.49 -6.07 -13.81
N PHE A 168 -21.49 -5.74 -13.00
CA PHE A 168 -21.39 -4.85 -11.84
C PHE A 168 -21.47 -5.70 -10.57
N ASP A 169 -20.37 -6.34 -10.21
CA ASP A 169 -20.21 -7.03 -8.94
C ASP A 169 -19.73 -6.06 -7.84
N SER A 170 -19.74 -6.55 -6.60
CA SER A 170 -19.34 -5.92 -5.36
C SER A 170 -17.94 -5.27 -5.34
N SER A 171 -17.06 -5.55 -6.31
CA SER A 171 -15.71 -4.96 -6.34
C SER A 171 -15.36 -4.32 -7.70
N PRO A 172 -14.76 -3.10 -7.70
CA PRO A 172 -14.25 -2.48 -8.93
C PRO A 172 -13.23 -3.35 -9.67
N LEU A 173 -12.47 -4.17 -8.93
CA LEU A 173 -11.46 -5.07 -9.49
C LEU A 173 -12.11 -6.20 -10.30
N SER A 174 -13.14 -6.87 -9.79
CA SER A 174 -13.84 -7.93 -10.53
C SER A 174 -14.52 -7.39 -11.79
N ALA A 175 -15.15 -6.21 -11.72
CA ALA A 175 -15.69 -5.52 -12.89
C ALA A 175 -14.60 -5.16 -13.93
N SER A 176 -13.42 -4.71 -13.46
CA SER A 176 -12.28 -4.41 -14.34
C SER A 176 -11.79 -5.67 -15.06
N ILE A 177 -11.60 -6.78 -14.34
CA ILE A 177 -11.17 -8.07 -14.89
C ILE A 177 -12.12 -8.56 -15.98
N PHE A 178 -13.44 -8.49 -15.74
CA PHE A 178 -14.45 -8.88 -16.72
C PHE A 178 -14.33 -8.11 -18.03
N ARG A 179 -13.99 -6.81 -17.95
CA ARG A 179 -13.83 -5.94 -19.13
C ARG A 179 -12.52 -6.19 -19.84
N THR A 180 -11.41 -6.31 -19.10
CA THR A 180 -10.08 -6.47 -19.69
C THR A 180 -9.88 -7.81 -20.37
N ASN A 181 -10.63 -8.84 -19.96
CA ASN A 181 -10.57 -10.17 -20.58
C ASN A 181 -11.63 -10.39 -21.68
N ARG A 182 -12.42 -9.37 -22.02
CA ARG A 182 -13.39 -9.43 -23.13
C ARG A 182 -12.73 -8.95 -24.42
N TYR A 183 -12.71 -9.82 -25.42
CA TYR A 183 -12.11 -9.54 -26.74
C TYR A 183 -13.11 -9.76 -27.86
N PHE A 184 -12.91 -9.02 -28.95
CA PHE A 184 -13.67 -9.14 -30.19
C PHE A 184 -12.76 -9.70 -31.28
N LEU A 185 -13.08 -10.90 -31.75
CA LEU A 185 -12.32 -11.60 -32.78
C LEU A 185 -13.02 -11.43 -34.12
N GLY A 186 -12.35 -10.82 -35.09
CA GLY A 186 -12.85 -10.70 -36.45
C GLY A 186 -12.99 -12.05 -37.15
N ARG A 187 -13.92 -12.11 -38.12
CA ARG A 187 -14.03 -13.24 -39.06
C ARG A 187 -12.79 -13.34 -39.96
N ASN A 188 -12.52 -14.55 -40.43
CA ASN A 188 -11.41 -14.94 -41.32
C ASN A 188 -9.99 -14.78 -40.73
N TYR A 189 -9.89 -14.44 -39.44
CA TYR A 189 -8.63 -14.36 -38.73
C TYR A 189 -8.52 -15.45 -37.68
N ILE A 190 -7.29 -15.92 -37.46
CA ILE A 190 -6.95 -16.80 -36.36
C ILE A 190 -6.17 -15.99 -35.35
N TYR A 191 -6.51 -16.19 -34.08
CA TYR A 191 -5.90 -15.48 -32.97
C TYR A 191 -5.07 -16.41 -32.11
N HIS A 192 -4.08 -15.85 -31.44
CA HIS A 192 -3.35 -16.51 -30.37
C HIS A 192 -3.62 -15.75 -29.08
N VAL A 193 -4.25 -16.45 -28.15
CA VAL A 193 -4.53 -15.96 -26.81
C VAL A 193 -3.51 -16.54 -25.85
N ARG A 194 -2.78 -15.65 -25.20
CA ARG A 194 -1.78 -15.96 -24.18
C ARG A 194 -2.27 -15.49 -22.84
N MET A 195 -2.17 -16.34 -21.83
CA MET A 195 -2.69 -16.04 -20.49
C MET A 195 -1.56 -15.87 -19.46
N THR A 196 -1.77 -14.97 -18.52
CA THR A 196 -1.04 -14.89 -17.24
C THR A 196 -2.04 -15.00 -16.11
N ARG A 197 -1.55 -15.37 -14.92
CA ARG A 197 -2.37 -15.48 -13.72
C ARG A 197 -1.84 -14.54 -12.64
N LYS A 198 -2.75 -13.89 -11.94
CA LYS A 198 -2.45 -12.92 -10.88
C LYS A 198 -3.27 -13.23 -9.64
N THR A 199 -2.67 -13.03 -8.47
CA THR A 199 -3.36 -13.05 -7.19
C THR A 199 -3.20 -11.69 -6.54
N THR A 200 -4.31 -10.99 -6.34
CA THR A 200 -4.32 -9.72 -5.63
C THR A 200 -4.85 -9.91 -4.21
N ARG A 201 -4.15 -9.34 -3.24
CA ARG A 201 -4.52 -9.31 -1.83
C ARG A 201 -4.80 -7.87 -1.44
N THR A 202 -6.09 -7.50 -1.46
CA THR A 202 -6.54 -6.14 -1.14
C THR A 202 -6.86 -6.02 0.34
N ILE A 203 -6.58 -4.86 0.93
CA ILE A 203 -6.86 -4.60 2.35
C ILE A 203 -8.37 -4.42 2.54
N ILE A 204 -8.94 -5.18 3.48
CA ILE A 204 -10.31 -4.94 3.96
C ILE A 204 -10.20 -3.91 5.06
N GLY A 205 -10.55 -2.66 4.76
CA GLY A 205 -10.40 -1.54 5.70
C GLY A 205 -10.96 -1.87 7.09
N SER A 206 -10.10 -1.79 8.10
CA SER A 206 -10.45 -1.93 9.52
C SER A 206 -9.73 -0.87 10.34
N ILE A 207 -10.37 -0.43 11.43
CA ILE A 207 -9.76 0.50 12.40
C ILE A 207 -8.44 -0.08 12.95
N LYS A 208 -8.34 -1.41 13.09
CA LYS A 208 -7.13 -2.07 13.57
C LYS A 208 -5.92 -1.81 12.66
N ASP A 209 -6.17 -1.76 11.36
CA ASP A 209 -5.13 -1.57 10.36
C ASP A 209 -4.54 -0.16 10.47
N ASP A 210 -5.38 0.83 10.80
CA ASP A 210 -4.98 2.22 11.03
C ASP A 210 -4.09 2.36 12.29
N PHE A 211 -4.30 1.52 13.30
CA PHE A 211 -3.47 1.48 14.51
C PHE A 211 -2.16 0.68 14.36
N GLY A 212 -1.91 0.10 13.18
CA GLY A 212 -0.68 -0.63 12.88
C GLY A 212 -0.73 -2.13 13.14
N PHE A 213 -1.92 -2.71 13.35
CA PHE A 213 -2.07 -4.16 13.32
C PHE A 213 -1.98 -4.68 11.87
N PRO A 214 -1.55 -5.94 11.68
CA PRO A 214 -1.51 -6.54 10.35
C PRO A 214 -2.89 -6.50 9.69
N PRO A 215 -3.01 -5.96 8.45
CA PRO A 215 -4.31 -5.80 7.82
C PRO A 215 -4.92 -7.14 7.44
N THR A 216 -6.24 -7.23 7.57
CA THR A 216 -6.99 -8.37 7.01
C THR A 216 -7.09 -8.18 5.50
N ARG A 217 -6.75 -9.21 4.73
CA ARG A 217 -6.69 -9.11 3.26
C ARG A 217 -7.72 -10.02 2.60
N LYS A 218 -8.45 -9.48 1.62
CA LYS A 218 -9.27 -10.26 0.69
C LYS A 218 -8.36 -10.72 -0.45
N THR A 219 -8.32 -12.03 -0.68
CA THR A 219 -7.55 -12.59 -1.79
C THR A 219 -8.47 -12.81 -2.99
N LEU A 220 -8.05 -12.34 -4.16
CA LEU A 220 -8.71 -12.59 -5.43
C LEU A 220 -7.67 -13.08 -6.44
N THR A 221 -7.89 -14.27 -6.97
CA THR A 221 -7.07 -14.82 -8.07
C THR A 221 -7.84 -14.74 -9.37
N TYR A 222 -7.17 -14.28 -10.42
CA TYR A 222 -7.74 -14.10 -11.74
C TYR A 222 -6.69 -14.28 -12.84
N ILE A 223 -7.17 -14.46 -14.06
CA ILE A 223 -6.32 -14.49 -15.26
C ILE A 223 -6.36 -13.14 -15.96
N THR A 224 -5.29 -12.81 -16.64
CA THR A 224 -5.28 -11.75 -17.66
C THR A 224 -4.86 -12.36 -18.98
N ALA A 225 -5.61 -12.06 -20.03
CA ALA A 225 -5.30 -12.55 -21.37
C ALA A 225 -4.62 -11.46 -22.22
N PHE A 226 -3.94 -11.88 -23.27
CA PHE A 226 -3.46 -11.01 -24.34
C PHE A 226 -3.72 -11.73 -25.66
N VAL A 227 -4.33 -11.03 -26.61
CA VAL A 227 -4.79 -11.59 -27.88
C VAL A 227 -4.08 -10.90 -29.03
N TYR A 228 -3.47 -11.67 -29.92
CA TYR A 228 -2.87 -11.16 -31.15
C TYR A 228 -3.22 -12.03 -32.35
N LEU A 229 -3.14 -11.45 -33.54
CA LEU A 229 -3.38 -12.13 -34.81
C LEU A 229 -2.23 -13.11 -35.11
N THR A 230 -2.57 -14.29 -35.60
CA THR A 230 -1.61 -15.28 -36.09
C THR A 230 -1.96 -15.72 -37.51
N THR A 231 -1.02 -16.34 -38.20
CA THR A 231 -1.21 -16.75 -39.60
C THR A 231 -2.17 -17.93 -39.68
N ARG A 232 -3.10 -17.89 -40.64
CA ARG A 232 -4.10 -18.95 -40.93
C ARG A 232 -3.47 -20.22 -41.54
N ASN A 233 -2.14 -20.31 -41.65
CA ASN A 233 -1.44 -21.31 -42.47
C ASN A 233 -1.48 -22.75 -41.94
N ALA A 234 -2.12 -23.01 -40.80
CA ALA A 234 -2.35 -24.39 -40.35
C ALA A 234 -3.57 -24.97 -41.10
N SER A 235 -3.39 -26.15 -41.72
CA SER A 235 -4.44 -26.91 -42.42
C SER A 235 -5.75 -27.02 -41.62
N TRP A 236 -5.65 -27.08 -40.29
CA TRP A 236 -6.79 -27.18 -39.38
C TRP A 236 -7.78 -26.00 -39.45
N TYR A 237 -7.29 -24.79 -39.75
CA TYR A 237 -8.08 -23.55 -39.77
C TYR A 237 -8.52 -23.11 -41.19
N ALA A 238 -8.21 -23.91 -42.21
CA ALA A 238 -8.39 -23.52 -43.62
C ALA A 238 -9.84 -23.14 -43.97
N ASP A 239 -10.80 -23.86 -43.40
CA ASP A 239 -12.25 -23.72 -43.57
C ASP A 239 -12.93 -23.03 -42.37
N ALA A 240 -12.17 -22.58 -41.37
CA ALA A 240 -12.71 -21.91 -40.19
C ALA A 240 -13.21 -20.50 -40.54
N ALA A 241 -14.39 -20.13 -40.03
CA ALA A 241 -14.88 -18.76 -40.08
C ALA A 241 -14.09 -17.83 -39.16
N SER A 242 -13.58 -18.36 -38.03
CA SER A 242 -12.60 -17.73 -37.15
C SER A 242 -12.11 -18.80 -36.17
N GLY A 243 -11.17 -18.45 -35.31
CA GLY A 243 -10.73 -19.34 -34.24
C GLY A 243 -9.59 -18.77 -33.45
N PHE A 244 -9.24 -19.45 -32.37
CA PHE A 244 -8.09 -19.05 -31.58
C PHE A 244 -7.37 -20.21 -30.94
N MET A 245 -6.09 -19.97 -30.67
CA MET A 245 -5.18 -20.82 -29.91
C MET A 245 -5.10 -20.29 -28.49
N LEU A 246 -5.11 -21.19 -27.50
CA LEU A 246 -5.09 -20.82 -26.09
C LEU A 246 -4.00 -21.57 -25.34
N ASP A 247 -3.05 -20.84 -24.75
CA ASP A 247 -2.03 -21.41 -23.88
C ASP A 247 -1.47 -20.36 -22.89
N PRO A 248 -0.85 -20.79 -21.77
CA PRO A 248 -0.22 -19.86 -20.85
C PRO A 248 1.01 -19.20 -21.47
N SER A 249 1.19 -17.91 -21.23
CA SER A 249 2.40 -17.17 -21.58
C SER A 249 3.57 -17.51 -20.65
N SER A 250 3.27 -17.72 -19.37
CA SER A 250 4.22 -18.05 -18.33
C SER A 250 3.55 -18.86 -17.23
N PHE A 251 4.38 -19.63 -16.50
CA PHE A 251 3.98 -20.33 -15.28
C PHE A 251 4.35 -19.53 -14.04
N LEU A 252 4.45 -18.20 -14.17
CA LEU A 252 4.70 -17.29 -13.05
C LEU A 252 3.36 -16.73 -12.57
N LEU A 253 3.09 -16.91 -11.28
CA LEU A 253 1.99 -16.28 -10.57
C LEU A 253 2.47 -14.93 -10.06
N GLU A 254 1.82 -13.86 -10.51
CA GLU A 254 2.08 -12.52 -9.99
C GLU A 254 1.26 -12.29 -8.73
N ASP A 255 1.92 -12.15 -7.59
CA ASP A 255 1.29 -11.88 -6.30
C ASP A 255 1.33 -10.36 -6.03
N GLN A 256 0.19 -9.71 -6.07
CA GLN A 256 0.04 -8.29 -5.78
C GLN A 256 -0.52 -8.13 -4.37
N THR A 257 0.25 -7.55 -3.45
CA THR A 257 -0.19 -7.35 -2.06
C THR A 257 -0.23 -5.87 -1.72
N GLU A 258 -1.39 -5.39 -1.31
CA GLU A 258 -1.55 -4.04 -0.77
C GLU A 258 -0.90 -3.92 0.62
N GLN A 259 -0.17 -2.82 0.81
CA GLN A 259 0.48 -2.45 2.05
C GLN A 259 0.20 -0.98 2.37
N ARG A 260 -0.08 -0.69 3.64
CA ARG A 260 -0.10 0.69 4.14
C ARG A 260 1.32 1.13 4.47
N ASN A 261 1.66 2.35 4.09
CA ASN A 261 2.98 2.91 4.37
C ASN A 261 2.99 3.70 5.68
N LYS A 262 1.82 4.20 6.09
CA LYS A 262 1.66 5.00 7.30
C LYS A 262 0.59 4.40 8.19
N ASN A 263 0.86 4.39 9.49
CA ASN A 263 -0.09 3.98 10.51
C ASN A 263 -0.03 4.95 11.70
N ALA A 264 -1.04 4.94 12.56
CA ALA A 264 -1.12 5.79 13.74
C ALA A 264 0.04 5.54 14.71
N LEU A 265 0.55 4.29 14.77
CA LEU A 265 1.74 3.97 15.55
C LEU A 265 2.98 4.72 15.06
N SER A 266 3.17 4.85 13.75
CA SER A 266 4.24 5.64 13.13
C SER A 266 4.10 7.12 13.48
N VAL A 267 2.87 7.65 13.50
CA VAL A 267 2.60 9.03 13.96
C VAL A 267 3.00 9.22 15.42
N ILE A 268 2.55 8.33 16.31
CA ILE A 268 2.88 8.40 17.73
C ILE A 268 4.41 8.30 17.92
N SER A 269 5.07 7.37 17.23
CA SER A 269 6.52 7.20 17.30
C SER A 269 7.27 8.45 16.84
N ASN A 270 6.84 9.09 15.76
CA ASN A 270 7.48 10.32 15.25
C ASN A 270 7.28 11.51 16.21
N VAL A 271 6.06 11.70 16.72
CA VAL A 271 5.76 12.77 17.69
C VAL A 271 6.56 12.58 18.98
N LEU A 272 6.68 11.34 19.47
CA LEU A 272 7.50 11.03 20.65
C LEU A 272 8.99 11.27 20.38
N ALA A 273 9.49 10.95 19.18
CA ALA A 273 10.88 11.20 18.81
C ALA A 273 11.19 12.71 18.77
N ILE A 274 10.31 13.52 18.17
CA ILE A 274 10.45 14.98 18.16
C ILE A 274 10.33 15.54 19.58
N GLY A 275 9.38 15.05 20.38
CA GLY A 275 9.23 15.44 21.78
C GLY A 275 10.50 15.16 22.60
N GLY A 276 11.11 13.98 22.42
CA GLY A 276 12.38 13.62 23.05
C GLY A 276 13.53 14.53 22.62
N ALA A 277 13.61 14.87 21.34
CA ALA A 277 14.61 15.81 20.84
C ALA A 277 14.42 17.22 21.44
N LEU A 278 13.18 17.72 21.46
CA LEU A 278 12.84 19.02 22.06
C LEU A 278 13.16 19.07 23.56
N LEU A 279 12.85 18.01 24.31
CA LEU A 279 13.23 17.90 25.73
C LEU A 279 14.75 17.92 25.93
N THR A 280 15.50 17.28 25.02
CA THR A 280 16.96 17.30 25.06
C THR A 280 17.50 18.71 24.80
N PHE A 281 16.95 19.43 23.81
CA PHE A 281 17.27 20.83 23.57
C PHE A 281 16.91 21.71 24.78
N TYR A 282 15.75 21.48 25.40
CA TYR A 282 15.36 22.17 26.62
C TYR A 282 16.38 21.96 27.75
N ALA A 283 16.78 20.71 27.98
CA ALA A 283 17.75 20.32 28.98
C ALA A 283 19.12 20.98 28.75
N ILE A 284 19.58 21.09 27.49
CA ILE A 284 20.84 21.77 27.14
C ILE A 284 20.74 23.30 27.39
N LEU A 285 19.59 23.90 27.07
CA LEU A 285 19.41 25.35 27.19
C LEU A 285 19.29 25.81 28.65
N PHE A 286 18.54 25.07 29.48
CA PHE A 286 18.16 25.49 30.83
C PHE A 286 18.74 24.63 31.96
N GLY A 287 19.20 23.41 31.67
CA GLY A 287 19.62 22.44 32.66
C GLY A 287 18.45 21.64 33.24
N VAL A 288 18.75 20.43 33.76
CA VAL A 288 17.76 19.46 34.27
C VAL A 288 17.48 19.64 35.78
N SER A 289 18.33 20.37 36.51
CA SER A 289 18.18 20.60 37.96
C SER A 289 18.05 22.08 38.29
N SER A 290 17.07 22.41 39.13
CA SER A 290 16.92 23.74 39.76
C SER A 290 18.09 24.09 40.69
N ILE A 291 18.87 23.10 41.12
CA ILE A 291 19.89 23.23 42.19
C ILE A 291 21.26 23.69 41.63
N LYS A 292 21.58 23.40 40.36
CA LYS A 292 22.74 23.98 39.64
C LYS A 292 22.40 24.15 38.16
N PRO A 293 21.88 25.31 37.73
CA PRO A 293 21.55 25.53 36.33
C PRO A 293 22.84 25.69 35.51
N TRP A 294 23.23 24.61 34.85
CA TRP A 294 24.38 24.52 33.94
C TRP A 294 24.04 24.86 32.48
N GLY A 295 22.77 25.16 32.20
CA GLY A 295 22.28 25.47 30.86
C GLY A 295 22.95 26.69 30.24
N ILE A 296 23.08 26.68 28.91
CA ILE A 296 23.78 27.72 28.14
C ILE A 296 23.18 29.11 28.41
N ILE A 297 21.84 29.22 28.49
CA ILE A 297 21.15 30.50 28.74
C ILE A 297 21.48 31.05 30.13
N HIS A 298 21.55 30.19 31.14
CA HIS A 298 21.95 30.59 32.48
C HIS A 298 23.40 31.07 32.50
N LYS A 299 24.32 30.32 31.88
CA LYS A 299 25.76 30.59 31.95
C LYS A 299 26.20 31.83 31.15
N TYR A 300 25.59 32.10 30.01
CA TYR A 300 26.03 33.18 29.10
C TYR A 300 25.17 34.44 29.15
N VAL A 301 23.85 34.32 29.27
CA VAL A 301 22.93 35.47 29.15
C VAL A 301 22.65 36.05 30.53
N PHE A 302 22.19 35.22 31.46
CA PHE A 302 21.81 35.70 32.77
C PHE A 302 23.01 35.96 33.66
N ASN A 303 24.00 35.06 33.73
CA ASN A 303 25.20 35.26 34.55
C ASN A 303 25.99 36.54 34.16
N LYS A 304 26.10 36.83 32.85
CA LYS A 304 26.76 38.05 32.37
C LYS A 304 26.00 39.32 32.79
N LYS A 305 24.66 39.32 32.63
CA LYS A 305 23.82 40.46 32.99
C LYS A 305 23.77 40.69 34.49
N THR A 306 23.73 39.64 35.32
CA THR A 306 23.87 39.78 36.78
C THR A 306 25.24 40.26 37.19
N LYS A 307 26.31 39.79 36.54
CA LYS A 307 27.68 40.23 36.83
C LYS A 307 27.89 41.70 36.47
N GLU A 308 27.34 42.16 35.35
CA GLU A 308 27.31 43.58 34.96
C GLU A 308 26.48 44.41 35.94
N THR A 309 25.25 43.98 36.27
CA THR A 309 24.38 44.70 37.22
C THR A 309 24.95 44.75 38.63
N PHE A 310 25.70 43.73 39.06
CA PHE A 310 26.40 43.68 40.34
C PHE A 310 27.64 44.58 40.35
N ASN A 311 28.45 44.57 39.29
CA ASN A 311 29.57 45.51 39.14
C ASN A 311 29.12 46.97 39.11
N ASP A 312 27.99 47.26 38.46
CA ASP A 312 27.42 48.61 38.41
C ASP A 312 26.93 49.06 39.80
N ARG A 313 26.36 48.14 40.60
CA ARG A 313 25.99 48.44 42.00
C ARG A 313 27.20 48.64 42.91
N LEU A 314 28.24 47.82 42.76
CA LEU A 314 29.49 47.96 43.52
C LEU A 314 30.23 49.27 43.20
N THR A 315 30.25 49.67 41.93
CA THR A 315 30.91 50.93 41.54
C THR A 315 30.10 52.15 41.99
N GLN A 316 28.77 52.06 42.04
CA GLN A 316 27.92 53.14 42.54
C GLN A 316 28.13 53.43 44.04
N ASP A 317 28.35 52.41 44.87
CA ASP A 317 28.65 52.56 46.30
C ASP A 317 30.08 53.05 46.58
N SER A 318 31.03 52.78 45.67
CA SER A 318 32.43 53.19 45.83
C SER A 318 32.66 54.71 45.76
N THR A 319 31.70 55.46 45.20
CA THR A 319 31.75 56.93 45.14
C THR A 319 31.32 57.65 46.42
N SER A 320 30.83 56.93 47.43
CA SER A 320 30.47 57.49 48.74
C SER A 320 31.19 56.79 49.88
N LEU A 321 32.53 56.78 49.83
CA LEU A 321 33.34 56.29 50.95
C LEU A 321 33.53 57.38 52.01
N ASN A 322 32.65 57.35 53.02
CA ASN A 322 33.03 57.69 54.39
C ASN A 322 32.73 56.49 55.30
N LEU A 323 33.82 55.83 55.68
CA LEU A 323 34.01 54.88 56.78
C LEU A 323 32.75 54.50 57.59
N LYS A 324 32.15 53.38 57.22
CA LYS A 324 31.64 52.40 58.17
C LYS A 324 31.74 51.01 57.56
N TYR A 325 32.61 50.19 58.11
CA TYR A 325 32.70 48.75 57.83
C TYR A 325 31.40 48.13 58.38
N ASP A 326 30.32 48.18 57.60
CA ASP A 326 29.00 47.70 57.99
C ASP A 326 28.75 46.31 57.36
N ASN A 327 28.12 45.44 58.16
CA ASN A 327 27.77 44.04 57.90
C ASN A 327 27.00 43.76 56.57
N LEU A 328 26.66 44.79 55.80
CA LEU A 328 25.97 44.70 54.52
C LEU A 328 26.79 43.97 53.44
N GLU A 329 28.09 44.23 53.37
CA GLU A 329 28.98 43.64 52.35
C GLU A 329 29.18 42.14 52.58
N LEU A 330 29.09 41.70 53.83
CA LEU A 330 29.17 40.29 54.22
C LEU A 330 27.85 39.56 53.92
N ASP A 331 26.70 40.18 54.17
CA ASP A 331 25.38 39.58 53.88
C ASP A 331 25.14 39.43 52.38
N ASP A 332 25.47 40.43 51.56
CA ASP A 332 25.34 40.33 50.09
C ASP A 332 26.28 39.25 49.51
N LEU A 333 27.51 39.12 50.05
CA LEU A 333 28.46 38.07 49.67
C LEU A 333 27.99 36.68 50.15
N LYS A 334 27.38 36.59 51.33
CA LYS A 334 26.86 35.35 51.91
C LYS A 334 25.61 34.88 51.16
N GLU A 335 24.75 35.81 50.71
CA GLU A 335 23.60 35.51 49.86
C GLU A 335 24.04 35.07 48.45
N PHE A 336 25.10 35.68 47.91
CA PHE A 336 25.74 35.26 46.65
C PHE A 336 26.34 33.83 46.75
N LEU A 337 27.09 33.54 47.83
CA LEU A 337 27.69 32.22 48.07
C LEU A 337 26.64 31.12 48.34
N LYS A 338 25.56 31.46 49.07
CA LYS A 338 24.41 30.58 49.35
C LYS A 338 23.70 30.12 48.09
N HIS A 339 23.70 30.93 47.03
CA HIS A 339 22.99 30.63 45.79
C HIS A 339 23.87 30.07 44.68
N TYR A 340 25.20 30.24 44.74
CA TYR A 340 26.09 29.83 43.64
C TYR A 340 27.16 28.79 44.00
N VAL A 341 27.57 28.63 45.27
CA VAL A 341 28.80 27.86 45.56
C VAL A 341 28.59 26.71 46.56
N VAL A 342 27.85 26.86 47.66
CA VAL A 342 27.69 25.78 48.66
C VAL A 342 26.34 25.86 49.37
N ASP A 343 25.71 24.69 49.56
CA ASP A 343 24.52 24.49 50.40
C ASP A 343 24.87 24.78 51.87
N ILE A 344 24.27 25.82 52.45
CA ILE A 344 24.52 26.23 53.86
C ILE A 344 23.89 25.24 54.86
N SER A 345 23.08 24.27 54.42
CA SER A 345 22.61 23.19 55.29
C SER A 345 23.75 22.35 55.89
N LEU A 346 24.95 22.35 55.30
CA LEU A 346 26.16 21.70 55.85
C LEU A 346 26.95 22.58 56.84
N LEU A 347 26.65 23.87 56.94
CA LEU A 347 27.29 24.78 57.90
C LEU A 347 26.46 24.95 59.19
N GLU A 348 25.14 24.80 59.11
CA GLU A 348 24.25 24.88 60.29
C GLU A 348 24.39 23.68 61.24
N ASP A 349 24.84 22.51 60.75
CA ASP A 349 25.07 21.31 61.58
C ASP A 349 26.32 21.40 62.47
N ASN A 350 27.27 22.29 62.17
CA ASN A 350 28.52 22.43 62.96
C ASN A 350 28.42 23.45 64.11
N GLU A 351 27.37 24.26 64.18
CA GLU A 351 27.16 25.20 65.30
C GLU A 351 26.36 24.59 66.47
N LYS A 352 25.83 23.37 66.34
CA LYS A 352 25.08 22.69 67.42
C LYS A 352 25.87 21.62 68.19
N LEU A 353 27.18 21.48 67.99
CA LEU A 353 28.00 20.46 68.67
C LEU A 353 29.12 20.98 69.58
N CYS A 354 29.05 22.25 70.02
CA CYS A 354 29.91 22.79 71.09
C CYS A 354 29.09 23.55 72.14
N CYS A 355 28.19 22.85 72.83
CA CYS A 355 27.65 23.22 74.14
C CYS A 355 26.87 22.03 74.72
N CYS A 356 27.60 21.10 75.33
CA CYS A 356 27.24 20.29 76.51
C CYS A 356 28.42 19.35 76.82
#